data_AF-A0A939WEB4-F1
#
_entry.id   AF-A0A939WEB4-F1
#
_cell.length_a   1.000
_cell.length_b   1.000
_cell.length_c   1.000
_cell.angle_alpha   90.00
_cell.angle_beta   90.00
_cell.angle_gamma   90.00
#
_symmetry.space_group_name_H-M   'P 1'
#
loop_
_entity.id
_entity.type
_entity.pdbx_description
1 polymer ?
#
loop_
_entity_poly.entity_id
_entity_poly.type
_entity_poly.pdbx_seq_one_letter_code
_entity_poly.pdbx_strand_id
1 'polypeptide(L)'
;MTKQRLFKFLGEVAVIIGAVTAISFPVAAFSCQMSPEGVTIIGGDYSSPKLVDFIVSGTDSLQLTFSDEISLGKLYISPSSADENDFSGSQINQIDLMPVEDEENTAENRVAYMLRLPEQTECGMEYVLFAEAEDKKGNTLSFSTVFYGYNEQVPKLILSEVRTEAAKPKPEFIELYCLSDGNTGGMILEIFYNKANSFKYVLPAASVKAGEYIVVHLRSYDDQKPLCVNEADSDELALSASTAADSCPGARDFWHDENTKLLGKTSVILLWDRSRGRIADALLMAESEKGGWSSSAAGDAAQSAVLADVWIDGASVSDAVCTDKTTATRTVSRQNIEEITEAAGYPDFVWPVPVSASDWLVVATSQATPGKPNSSKPAQ
;
A
#
# COMPACT_ATOMS: atom_id res chain seq x y z
N MET A 1 -12.89 75.99 -24.21
CA MET A 1 -11.50 75.98 -23.71
C MET A 1 -10.60 76.60 -24.76
N THR A 2 -9.89 77.67 -24.41
CA THR A 2 -9.10 78.53 -25.32
C THR A 2 -7.88 77.79 -25.86
N LYS A 3 -7.48 78.03 -27.12
CA LYS A 3 -6.35 77.37 -27.82
C LYS A 3 -5.04 77.32 -27.00
N GLN A 4 -4.83 78.27 -26.08
CA GLN A 4 -3.70 78.27 -25.13
C GLN A 4 -3.70 77.10 -24.12
N ARG A 5 -4.85 76.57 -23.71
CA ARG A 5 -4.93 75.43 -22.77
C ARG A 5 -4.64 74.09 -23.45
N LEU A 6 -4.96 73.96 -24.74
CA LEU A 6 -4.70 72.75 -25.52
C LEU A 6 -3.19 72.57 -25.81
N PHE A 7 -2.48 73.66 -26.09
CA PHE A 7 -1.02 73.63 -26.29
C PHE A 7 -0.25 73.32 -24.99
N LYS A 8 -0.74 73.79 -23.84
CA LYS A 8 -0.13 73.47 -22.54
C LYS A 8 -0.31 71.99 -22.18
N PHE A 9 -1.50 71.44 -22.44
CA PHE A 9 -1.80 70.02 -22.20
C PHE A 9 -1.02 69.08 -23.12
N LEU A 10 -0.85 69.44 -24.41
CA LEU A 10 -0.02 68.67 -25.35
C LEU A 10 1.48 68.72 -25.00
N GLY A 11 1.97 69.83 -24.44
CA GLY A 11 3.33 69.95 -23.94
C GLY A 11 3.60 69.09 -22.70
N GLU A 12 2.66 69.04 -21.75
CA GLU A 12 2.79 68.22 -20.54
C GLU A 12 2.68 66.71 -20.83
N VAL A 13 1.83 66.30 -21.79
CA VAL A 13 1.72 64.89 -22.22
C VAL A 13 2.96 64.43 -22.99
N ALA A 14 3.60 65.29 -23.79
CA ALA A 14 4.83 64.96 -24.51
C ALA A 14 6.04 64.76 -23.57
N VAL A 15 6.11 65.50 -22.46
CA VAL A 15 7.15 65.35 -21.43
C VAL A 15 6.97 64.04 -20.66
N ILE A 16 5.73 63.63 -20.38
CA ILE A 16 5.44 62.35 -19.69
C ILE A 16 5.71 61.15 -20.61
N ILE A 17 5.35 61.21 -21.90
CA ILE A 17 5.65 60.13 -22.86
C ILE A 17 7.17 60.03 -23.12
N GLY A 18 7.88 61.16 -23.16
CA GLY A 18 9.35 61.20 -23.24
C GLY A 18 10.06 60.65 -21.99
N ALA A 19 9.50 60.84 -20.80
CA ALA A 19 10.07 60.32 -19.55
C ALA A 19 9.83 58.81 -19.37
N VAL A 20 8.71 58.26 -19.86
CA VAL A 20 8.44 56.80 -19.79
C VAL A 20 9.27 56.02 -20.81
N THR A 21 9.61 56.62 -21.95
CA THR A 21 10.50 56.01 -22.96
C THR A 21 11.99 56.14 -22.62
N ALA A 22 12.37 57.02 -21.68
CA ALA A 22 13.74 57.15 -21.19
C ALA A 22 14.09 56.25 -19.98
N ILE A 23 13.10 55.62 -19.34
CA ILE A 23 13.32 54.56 -18.33
C ILE A 23 13.36 53.16 -18.99
N SER A 24 13.07 53.08 -20.29
CA SER A 24 13.19 51.86 -21.11
C SER A 24 14.44 51.91 -22.01
N PHE A 25 15.60 52.02 -21.38
CA PHE A 25 16.90 51.69 -21.96
C PHE A 25 17.74 50.97 -20.90
N PRO A 26 18.46 49.89 -21.22
CA PRO A 26 18.09 48.76 -22.06
C PRO A 26 18.13 47.47 -21.22
N VAL A 27 17.16 46.57 -21.39
CA VAL A 27 17.46 45.14 -21.26
C VAL A 27 18.33 44.81 -22.47
N ALA A 28 19.58 45.25 -22.41
CA ALA A 28 20.63 44.66 -23.20
C ALA A 28 20.60 43.21 -22.77
N ALA A 29 20.22 42.38 -23.73
CA ALA A 29 20.39 40.96 -23.63
C ALA A 29 21.82 40.69 -23.17
N PHE A 30 21.99 40.41 -21.88
CA PHE A 30 22.90 39.35 -21.44
C PHE A 30 22.26 38.02 -21.89
N SER A 31 21.99 37.93 -23.20
CA SER A 31 21.99 36.69 -23.93
C SER A 31 23.41 36.23 -23.83
N CYS A 32 23.64 35.25 -22.96
CA CYS A 32 24.80 34.37 -22.93
C CYS A 32 25.91 34.81 -23.90
N GLN A 33 26.76 35.75 -23.47
CA GLN A 33 28.02 35.92 -24.15
C GLN A 33 28.79 34.65 -23.81
N MET A 34 28.71 33.63 -24.68
CA MET A 34 29.63 32.50 -24.61
C MET A 34 31.02 33.12 -24.62
N SER A 35 31.73 32.96 -23.52
CA SER A 35 33.16 33.24 -23.47
C SER A 35 33.84 32.56 -24.67
N PRO A 36 34.92 33.12 -25.22
CA PRO A 36 35.70 32.45 -26.27
C PRO A 36 36.38 31.17 -25.75
N GLU A 37 36.33 30.93 -24.44
CA GLU A 37 36.48 29.61 -23.84
C GLU A 37 35.22 28.81 -24.19
N GLY A 38 35.33 27.90 -25.17
CA GLY A 38 34.23 27.12 -25.72
C GLY A 38 33.39 26.38 -24.67
N VAL A 39 32.33 25.67 -25.12
CA VAL A 39 31.54 24.78 -24.24
C VAL A 39 32.50 23.80 -23.57
N THR A 40 32.88 24.11 -22.34
CA THR A 40 33.59 23.19 -21.49
C THR A 40 32.48 22.36 -20.89
N ILE A 41 32.31 21.13 -21.40
CA ILE A 41 31.53 20.13 -20.67
C ILE A 41 32.30 19.95 -19.38
N ILE A 42 31.82 20.56 -18.30
CA ILE A 42 32.39 20.36 -16.98
C ILE A 42 32.19 18.87 -16.71
N GLY A 43 33.29 18.12 -16.72
CA GLY A 43 33.29 16.74 -16.29
C GLY A 43 32.96 16.74 -14.80
N GLY A 44 31.88 16.06 -14.44
CA GLY A 44 31.39 15.97 -13.07
C GLY A 44 30.38 14.84 -12.97
N ASP A 45 30.18 14.34 -11.76
CA ASP A 45 29.09 13.40 -11.49
C ASP A 45 27.84 14.20 -11.14
N TYR A 46 26.87 14.14 -12.05
CA TYR A 46 25.58 14.84 -11.98
C TYR A 46 24.43 13.90 -11.61
N SER A 47 24.77 12.72 -11.07
CA SER A 47 23.77 11.74 -10.66
C SER A 47 23.21 12.14 -9.30
N SER A 48 21.94 12.55 -9.25
CA SER A 48 21.25 12.77 -7.98
C SER A 48 21.24 11.51 -7.11
N PRO A 49 21.32 11.67 -5.77
CA PRO A 49 21.13 10.55 -4.87
C PRO A 49 19.76 9.92 -5.12
N LYS A 50 19.65 8.60 -4.90
CA LYS A 50 18.41 7.86 -5.09
C LYS A 50 17.92 7.32 -3.76
N LEU A 51 16.64 7.46 -3.46
CA LEU A 51 16.00 6.69 -2.39
C LEU A 51 15.92 5.23 -2.85
N VAL A 52 16.71 4.37 -2.23
CA VAL A 52 16.81 2.94 -2.52
C VAL A 52 15.75 2.17 -1.74
N ASP A 53 15.55 2.51 -0.47
CA ASP A 53 14.59 1.82 0.38
C ASP A 53 13.95 2.74 1.45
N PHE A 54 12.78 2.32 1.91
CA PHE A 54 11.97 3.02 2.90
C PHE A 54 11.26 1.98 3.79
N ILE A 55 11.49 2.04 5.10
CA ILE A 55 10.93 1.10 6.08
C ILE A 55 10.32 1.88 7.24
N VAL A 56 9.11 1.52 7.66
CA VAL A 56 8.51 2.00 8.93
C VAL A 56 8.98 1.05 10.03
N SER A 57 9.86 1.53 10.92
CA SER A 57 10.52 0.69 11.92
C SER A 57 9.86 0.74 13.30
N GLY A 58 9.03 1.76 13.56
CA GLY A 58 8.30 1.93 14.81
C GLY A 58 7.25 3.04 14.71
N THR A 59 6.51 3.28 15.80
CA THR A 59 5.43 4.30 15.85
C THR A 59 5.95 5.71 15.60
N ASP A 60 7.21 5.98 15.91
CA ASP A 60 7.87 7.26 15.74
C ASP A 60 9.16 7.16 14.91
N SER A 61 9.36 6.08 14.15
CA SER A 61 10.62 5.87 13.43
C SER A 61 10.47 5.32 12.04
N LEU A 62 11.19 5.98 11.11
CA LEU A 62 11.29 5.60 9.71
C LEU A 62 12.77 5.38 9.37
N GLN A 63 13.08 4.41 8.53
CA GLN A 63 14.41 4.19 7.98
C GLN A 63 14.40 4.50 6.49
N LEU A 64 15.33 5.36 6.06
CA LEU A 64 15.52 5.77 4.68
C LEU A 64 16.90 5.31 4.20
N THR A 65 16.96 4.55 3.11
CA THR A 65 18.23 4.11 2.53
C THR A 65 18.46 4.82 1.21
N PHE A 66 19.62 5.46 1.04
CA PHE A 66 20.00 6.16 -0.19
C PHE A 66 21.20 5.53 -0.88
N SER A 67 21.37 5.82 -2.18
CA SER A 67 22.51 5.37 -2.99
C SER A 67 23.84 6.02 -2.61
N ASP A 68 23.77 7.13 -1.89
CA ASP A 68 24.91 7.98 -1.56
C ASP A 68 24.68 8.64 -0.19
N GLU A 69 25.74 9.20 0.38
CA GLU A 69 25.64 10.02 1.58
C GLU A 69 24.92 11.35 1.26
N ILE A 70 23.92 11.71 2.07
CA ILE A 70 23.05 12.84 1.83
C ILE A 70 22.91 13.70 3.09
N SER A 71 22.59 14.97 2.89
CA SER A 71 21.98 15.85 3.88
C SER A 71 20.50 16.05 3.54
N LEU A 72 19.62 15.88 4.52
CA LEU A 72 18.21 16.18 4.36
C LEU A 72 17.95 17.69 4.54
N GLY A 73 17.25 18.27 3.58
CA GLY A 73 16.78 19.65 3.60
C GLY A 73 15.39 19.74 4.22
N LYS A 74 14.38 20.03 3.41
CA LYS A 74 12.99 20.06 3.86
C LYS A 74 12.46 18.65 4.10
N LEU A 75 11.72 18.46 5.18
CA LEU A 75 11.03 17.21 5.48
C LEU A 75 9.68 17.49 6.15
N TYR A 76 8.63 16.89 5.59
CA TYR A 76 7.26 17.07 6.05
C TYR A 76 6.55 15.72 6.08
N ILE A 77 5.73 15.51 7.11
CA ILE A 77 4.79 14.40 7.18
C ILE A 77 3.39 14.97 7.43
N SER A 78 2.43 14.47 6.66
CA SER A 78 1.02 14.79 6.84
C SER A 78 0.17 13.53 6.71
N PRO A 79 -0.93 13.39 7.46
CA PRO A 79 -1.95 12.40 7.15
C PRO A 79 -2.44 12.58 5.70
N SER A 80 -2.70 11.49 4.99
CA SER A 80 -3.21 11.52 3.61
C SER A 80 -4.61 12.14 3.52
N SER A 81 -5.36 12.11 4.62
CA SER A 81 -6.68 12.75 4.75
C SER A 81 -6.63 14.26 5.03
N ALA A 82 -5.45 14.85 5.21
CA ALA A 82 -5.32 16.30 5.40
C ALA A 82 -5.60 17.04 4.08
N ASP A 83 -6.27 18.19 4.13
CA ASP A 83 -6.55 19.01 2.95
C ASP A 83 -5.24 19.36 2.22
N GLU A 84 -5.20 19.24 0.88
CA GLU A 84 -4.00 19.49 0.06
C GLU A 84 -3.41 20.92 0.21
N ASN A 85 -4.19 21.85 0.76
CA ASN A 85 -3.76 23.23 1.03
C ASN A 85 -3.23 23.44 2.46
N ASP A 86 -3.31 22.43 3.32
CA ASP A 86 -2.83 22.47 4.70
C ASP A 86 -1.47 21.76 4.81
N PHE A 87 -0.43 22.41 4.29
CA PHE A 87 0.97 22.03 4.51
C PHE A 87 1.44 22.34 5.95
N SER A 88 0.55 22.27 6.94
CA SER A 88 0.88 22.35 8.37
C SER A 88 1.45 21.04 8.93
N GLY A 89 1.85 20.12 8.05
CA GLY A 89 2.58 18.91 8.42
C GLY A 89 3.75 19.25 9.35
N SER A 90 3.93 18.44 10.39
CA SER A 90 4.96 18.65 11.41
C SER A 90 6.32 18.68 10.75
N GLN A 91 6.94 19.87 10.69
CA GLN A 91 8.31 20.01 10.21
C GLN A 91 9.23 19.25 11.19
N ILE A 92 9.91 18.23 10.69
CA ILE A 92 10.79 17.43 11.51
C ILE A 92 12.16 18.10 11.54
N ASN A 93 12.44 18.76 12.66
CA ASN A 93 13.61 19.62 12.82
C ASN A 93 14.84 18.89 13.35
N GLN A 94 14.70 17.63 13.79
CA GLN A 94 15.81 16.86 14.31
C GLN A 94 15.85 15.48 13.66
N ILE A 95 16.96 15.22 12.99
CA ILE A 95 17.20 13.98 12.26
C ILE A 95 18.48 13.40 12.82
N ASP A 96 18.36 12.34 13.62
CA ASP A 96 19.51 11.58 14.07
C ASP A 96 19.90 10.60 12.95
N LEU A 97 20.63 11.14 11.97
CA LEU A 97 21.24 10.38 10.88
C LEU A 97 22.32 9.45 11.44
N MET A 98 21.94 8.25 11.88
CA MET A 98 22.90 7.19 12.21
C MET A 98 23.09 6.29 11.00
N PRO A 99 24.31 6.17 10.44
CA PRO A 99 24.58 5.13 9.46
C PRO A 99 24.37 3.77 10.11
N VAL A 100 23.52 2.94 9.51
CA VAL A 100 23.36 1.53 9.91
C VAL A 100 24.45 0.74 9.20
N GLU A 101 25.33 0.07 9.95
CA GLU A 101 26.30 -0.87 9.38
C GLU A 101 25.56 -2.13 8.91
N ASP A 102 25.48 -2.35 7.59
CA ASP A 102 24.98 -3.60 7.02
C ASP A 102 26.13 -4.63 6.97
N GLU A 103 26.01 -5.73 7.71
CA GLU A 103 27.01 -6.81 7.74
C GLU A 103 27.09 -7.62 6.42
N GLU A 104 26.12 -7.47 5.50
CA GLU A 104 26.05 -8.21 4.23
C GLU A 104 26.42 -7.38 2.98
N ASN A 105 27.00 -6.19 3.14
CA ASN A 105 27.15 -5.24 2.02
C ASN A 105 28.32 -5.55 1.08
N THR A 106 28.18 -6.56 0.21
CA THR A 106 28.99 -6.68 -1.01
C THR A 106 28.25 -6.05 -2.19
N ALA A 107 28.64 -4.81 -2.50
CA ALA A 107 28.34 -4.01 -3.68
C ALA A 107 27.23 -2.94 -3.53
N GLU A 108 27.68 -1.69 -3.68
CA GLU A 108 26.95 -0.40 -3.72
C GLU A 108 27.00 0.42 -2.42
N ASN A 109 27.33 1.70 -2.58
CA ASN A 109 27.65 2.69 -1.55
C ASN A 109 26.39 3.17 -0.79
N ARG A 110 25.54 2.24 -0.35
CA ARG A 110 24.24 2.53 0.26
C ARG A 110 24.41 3.03 1.69
N VAL A 111 23.67 4.08 2.04
CA VAL A 111 23.68 4.65 3.39
C VAL A 111 22.26 4.71 3.92
N ALA A 112 22.02 4.07 5.06
CA ALA A 112 20.74 4.09 5.76
C ALA A 112 20.73 5.18 6.84
N TYR A 113 19.56 5.78 7.03
CA TYR A 113 19.32 6.85 7.99
C TYR A 113 18.06 6.57 8.78
N MET A 114 18.12 6.76 10.10
CA MET A 114 16.95 6.70 10.97
C MET A 114 16.36 8.09 11.15
N LEU A 115 15.08 8.24 10.85
CA LEU A 115 14.30 9.44 11.12
C LEU A 115 13.43 9.19 12.34
N ARG A 116 13.53 10.05 13.35
CA ARG A 116 12.65 10.06 14.51
C ARG A 116 11.58 11.13 14.35
N LEU A 117 10.33 10.72 14.45
CA LEU A 117 9.17 11.60 14.36
C LEU A 117 8.94 12.28 15.71
N PRO A 118 8.55 13.56 15.72
CA PRO A 118 8.27 14.27 16.98
C PRO A 118 7.02 13.74 17.69
N GLU A 119 6.09 13.16 16.92
CA GLU A 119 4.85 12.57 17.40
C GLU A 119 4.70 11.16 16.83
N GLN A 120 4.04 10.30 17.61
CA GLN A 120 3.76 8.93 17.18
C GLN A 120 2.68 8.94 16.09
N THR A 121 2.87 8.09 15.09
CA THR A 121 1.90 7.83 14.03
C THR A 121 0.77 6.94 14.55
N GLU A 122 -0.44 7.20 14.08
CA GLU A 122 -1.62 6.39 14.39
C GLU A 122 -1.56 5.07 13.62
N CYS A 123 -1.80 3.95 14.31
CA CYS A 123 -1.73 2.61 13.74
C CYS A 123 -2.60 2.50 12.48
N GLY A 124 -2.01 2.08 11.35
CA GLY A 124 -2.72 1.86 10.10
C GLY A 124 -3.22 3.13 9.40
N MET A 125 -3.01 4.32 9.97
CA MET A 125 -3.33 5.58 9.30
C MET A 125 -2.35 5.83 8.16
N GLU A 126 -2.86 6.29 7.02
CA GLU A 126 -2.02 6.64 5.86
C GLU A 126 -1.39 8.03 6.02
N TYR A 127 -0.09 8.11 5.80
CA TYR A 127 0.72 9.32 5.84
C TYR A 127 1.48 9.50 4.54
N VAL A 128 1.73 10.76 4.18
CA VAL A 128 2.63 11.15 3.09
C VAL A 128 3.88 11.77 3.70
N LEU A 129 5.04 11.19 3.42
CA LEU A 129 6.35 11.78 3.68
C LEU A 129 6.81 12.52 2.43
N PHE A 130 7.11 13.81 2.55
CA PHE A 130 7.86 14.57 1.56
C PHE A 130 9.25 14.90 2.11
N ALA A 131 10.29 14.73 1.30
CA ALA A 131 11.64 15.14 1.68
C ALA A 131 12.49 15.61 0.48
N GLU A 132 13.42 16.52 0.78
CA GLU A 132 14.52 16.94 -0.10
C GLU A 132 15.84 16.39 0.45
N ALA A 133 16.61 15.68 -0.38
CA ALA A 133 17.94 15.15 -0.06
C ALA A 133 18.97 15.76 -1.02
N GLU A 134 20.14 16.13 -0.50
CA GLU A 134 21.27 16.67 -1.28
C GLU A 134 22.53 15.84 -1.00
N ASP A 135 23.25 15.43 -2.03
CA ASP A 135 24.54 14.73 -1.88
C ASP A 135 25.70 15.71 -1.62
N LYS A 136 26.89 15.18 -1.31
CA LYS A 136 28.11 16.00 -1.11
C LYS A 136 28.55 16.82 -2.33
N LYS A 137 28.05 16.50 -3.52
CA LYS A 137 28.37 17.17 -4.78
C LYS A 137 27.35 18.26 -5.13
N GLY A 138 26.30 18.44 -4.32
CA GLY A 138 25.22 19.40 -4.52
C GLY A 138 24.11 18.91 -5.44
N ASN A 139 24.08 17.61 -5.79
CA ASN A 139 22.95 17.05 -6.55
C ASN A 139 21.78 16.80 -5.60
N THR A 140 20.59 17.20 -6.00
CA THR A 140 19.39 17.13 -5.15
C THR A 140 18.38 16.10 -5.67
N LEU A 141 17.62 15.52 -4.74
CA LEU A 141 16.45 14.69 -4.96
C LEU A 141 15.30 15.21 -4.09
N SER A 142 14.18 15.57 -4.71
CA SER A 142 12.92 15.76 -4.02
C SER A 142 12.04 14.53 -4.25
N PHE A 143 11.47 13.97 -3.18
CA PHE A 143 10.60 12.81 -3.30
C PHE A 143 9.41 12.90 -2.33
N SER A 144 8.35 12.18 -2.69
CA SER A 144 7.25 11.88 -1.78
C SER A 144 6.99 10.38 -1.76
N THR A 145 6.64 9.84 -0.60
CA THR A 145 6.28 8.43 -0.44
C THR A 145 5.16 8.28 0.57
N VAL A 146 4.27 7.32 0.32
CA VAL A 146 3.14 7.00 1.19
C VAL A 146 3.56 5.89 2.13
N PHE A 147 3.18 5.99 3.40
CA PHE A 147 3.40 4.96 4.40
C PHE A 147 2.22 4.87 5.37
N TYR A 148 2.14 3.76 6.10
CA TYR A 148 1.11 3.56 7.12
C TYR A 148 1.74 3.63 8.50
N GLY A 149 1.04 4.23 9.46
CA GLY A 149 1.49 4.29 10.84
C GLY A 149 1.69 2.90 11.42
N TYR A 150 2.74 2.77 12.24
CA TYR A 150 3.25 1.47 12.64
C TYR A 150 2.28 0.73 13.54
N ASN A 151 2.10 -0.56 13.26
CA ASN A 151 1.28 -1.44 14.05
C ASN A 151 2.15 -2.31 14.97
N GLU A 152 2.12 -2.02 16.26
CA GLU A 152 2.83 -2.77 17.31
C GLU A 152 2.07 -4.03 17.75
N GLN A 153 0.79 -4.15 17.41
CA GLN A 153 -0.11 -5.19 17.89
C GLN A 153 -0.67 -6.02 16.73
N VAL A 154 0.19 -6.44 15.79
CA VAL A 154 -0.25 -7.20 14.62
C VAL A 154 -0.86 -8.55 15.06
N PRO A 155 -2.12 -8.84 14.70
CA PRO A 155 -2.76 -10.11 15.00
C PRO A 155 -2.20 -11.20 14.10
N LYS A 156 -2.16 -12.42 14.61
CA LYS A 156 -1.88 -13.60 13.83
C LYS A 156 -3.13 -13.93 13.02
N LEU A 157 -3.12 -13.64 11.73
CA LEU A 157 -4.22 -13.92 10.81
C LEU A 157 -3.86 -15.06 9.86
N ILE A 158 -4.88 -15.78 9.41
CA ILE A 158 -4.80 -16.77 8.33
C ILE A 158 -5.98 -16.59 7.38
N LEU A 159 -5.83 -16.97 6.12
CA LEU A 159 -6.89 -17.09 5.12
C LEU A 159 -7.79 -18.26 5.51
N SER A 160 -9.12 -18.04 5.52
CA SER A 160 -10.11 -19.08 5.83
C SER A 160 -10.93 -19.47 4.61
N GLU A 161 -11.42 -18.53 3.83
CA GLU A 161 -12.30 -18.83 2.70
C GLU A 161 -12.24 -17.77 1.60
N VAL A 162 -12.39 -18.21 0.34
CA VAL A 162 -12.31 -17.34 -0.82
C VAL A 162 -13.42 -17.64 -1.83
N ARG A 163 -14.08 -16.56 -2.31
CA ARG A 163 -15.01 -16.62 -3.44
C ARG A 163 -14.43 -15.91 -4.66
N THR A 164 -14.13 -16.69 -5.70
CA THR A 164 -13.53 -16.17 -6.95
C THR A 164 -14.55 -15.67 -7.97
N GLU A 165 -15.82 -16.08 -7.86
CA GLU A 165 -16.87 -15.73 -8.81
C GLU A 165 -17.98 -14.93 -8.13
N ALA A 166 -18.26 -13.75 -8.65
CA ALA A 166 -19.35 -12.90 -8.18
C ALA A 166 -20.65 -13.18 -8.95
N ALA A 167 -21.79 -13.11 -8.27
CA ALA A 167 -23.10 -13.06 -8.90
C ALA A 167 -24.02 -12.18 -8.07
N LYS A 168 -24.41 -11.03 -8.63
CA LYS A 168 -25.20 -10.01 -7.92
C LYS A 168 -26.38 -10.64 -7.18
N PRO A 169 -26.56 -10.36 -5.87
CA PRO A 169 -25.86 -9.34 -5.08
C PRO A 169 -24.55 -9.79 -4.42
N LYS A 170 -24.06 -11.00 -4.69
CA LYS A 170 -22.91 -11.61 -4.00
C LYS A 170 -21.57 -11.23 -4.64
N PRO A 171 -20.70 -10.46 -3.98
CA PRO A 171 -19.38 -10.10 -4.51
C PRO A 171 -18.38 -11.26 -4.35
N GLU A 172 -17.22 -11.09 -4.98
CA GLU A 172 -15.99 -11.81 -4.60
C GLU A 172 -15.59 -11.39 -3.18
N PHE A 173 -15.05 -12.33 -2.40
CA PHE A 173 -14.52 -12.02 -1.07
C PHE A 173 -13.29 -12.85 -0.75
N ILE A 174 -12.48 -12.34 0.17
CA ILE A 174 -11.46 -13.08 0.91
C ILE A 174 -11.79 -12.97 2.39
N GLU A 175 -11.87 -14.10 3.07
CA GLU A 175 -12.14 -14.18 4.49
C GLU A 175 -10.87 -14.58 5.25
N LEU A 176 -10.67 -13.95 6.40
CA LEU A 176 -9.57 -14.17 7.31
C LEU A 176 -10.12 -14.65 8.66
N TYR A 177 -9.30 -15.42 9.37
CA TYR A 177 -9.56 -15.87 10.73
C TYR A 177 -8.46 -15.38 11.68
N CYS A 178 -8.87 -14.83 12.83
CA CYS A 178 -7.96 -14.29 13.84
C CYS A 178 -7.52 -15.38 14.81
N LEU A 179 -6.23 -15.74 14.81
CA LEU A 179 -5.64 -16.66 15.78
C LEU A 179 -5.21 -15.96 17.08
N SER A 180 -5.05 -14.64 17.07
CA SER A 180 -4.73 -13.84 18.24
C SER A 180 -5.45 -12.49 18.23
N ASP A 181 -5.59 -11.90 19.41
CA ASP A 181 -5.95 -10.49 19.55
C ASP A 181 -4.91 -9.59 18.84
N GLY A 182 -5.35 -8.40 18.42
CA GLY A 182 -4.48 -7.39 17.83
C GLY A 182 -5.24 -6.30 17.09
N ASN A 183 -4.54 -5.56 16.24
CA ASN A 183 -5.09 -4.56 15.33
C ASN A 183 -4.72 -4.89 13.87
N THR A 184 -5.64 -4.83 12.92
CA THR A 184 -5.37 -5.20 11.51
C THR A 184 -4.66 -4.11 10.70
N GLY A 185 -4.48 -2.92 11.25
CA GLY A 185 -4.01 -1.73 10.53
C GLY A 185 -2.69 -1.95 9.81
N GLY A 186 -2.67 -1.64 8.51
CA GLY A 186 -1.46 -1.71 7.68
C GLY A 186 -1.06 -3.10 7.19
N MET A 187 -1.76 -4.17 7.60
CA MET A 187 -1.64 -5.49 6.97
C MET A 187 -2.17 -5.42 5.53
N ILE A 188 -1.65 -6.26 4.63
CA ILE A 188 -1.94 -6.14 3.19
C ILE A 188 -2.39 -7.48 2.61
N LEU A 189 -3.55 -7.47 1.95
CA LEU A 189 -3.95 -8.53 1.02
C LEU A 189 -3.46 -8.16 -0.37
N GLU A 190 -2.55 -8.98 -0.92
CA GLU A 190 -2.03 -8.81 -2.25
C GLU A 190 -2.52 -9.93 -3.17
N ILE A 191 -3.21 -9.55 -4.25
CA ILE A 191 -3.87 -10.47 -5.18
C ILE A 191 -3.20 -10.38 -6.54
N PHE A 192 -2.64 -11.49 -6.99
CA PHE A 192 -2.03 -11.66 -8.30
C PHE A 192 -2.98 -12.45 -9.19
N TYR A 193 -3.73 -11.71 -10.01
CA TYR A 193 -4.64 -12.24 -11.02
C TYR A 193 -4.11 -11.88 -12.43
N ASN A 194 -4.95 -11.50 -13.40
CA ASN A 194 -4.55 -11.32 -14.81
C ASN A 194 -3.89 -9.97 -15.12
N LYS A 195 -3.70 -9.10 -14.13
CA LYS A 195 -3.04 -7.82 -14.32
C LYS A 195 -1.52 -8.03 -14.36
N ALA A 196 -0.83 -7.15 -15.09
CA ALA A 196 0.63 -7.11 -15.09
C ALA A 196 1.21 -6.83 -13.69
N ASN A 197 0.42 -6.18 -12.84
CA ASN A 197 0.72 -5.88 -11.44
C ASN A 197 -0.32 -6.51 -10.51
N SER A 198 0.02 -6.67 -9.23
CA SER A 198 -0.92 -7.09 -8.19
C SER A 198 -1.93 -5.99 -7.84
N PHE A 199 -3.07 -6.41 -7.30
CA PHE A 199 -3.95 -5.54 -6.52
C PHE A 199 -3.58 -5.64 -5.05
N LYS A 200 -3.49 -4.51 -4.35
CA LYS A 200 -3.20 -4.45 -2.92
C LYS A 200 -4.37 -3.82 -2.18
N TYR A 201 -4.90 -4.52 -1.19
CA TYR A 201 -5.87 -4.00 -0.24
C TYR A 201 -5.19 -3.89 1.13
N VAL A 202 -5.04 -2.67 1.63
CA VAL A 202 -4.51 -2.41 2.96
C VAL A 202 -5.66 -2.49 3.95
N LEU A 203 -5.56 -3.39 4.94
CA LEU A 203 -6.57 -3.52 5.97
C LEU A 203 -6.62 -2.24 6.81
N PRO A 204 -7.82 -1.69 7.07
CA PRO A 204 -7.97 -0.55 7.96
C PRO A 204 -7.59 -0.96 9.39
N ALA A 205 -7.31 0.03 10.23
CA ALA A 205 -7.11 -0.21 11.65
C ALA A 205 -8.41 -0.70 12.28
N ALA A 206 -8.38 -1.91 12.84
CA ALA A 206 -9.51 -2.49 13.55
C ALA A 206 -9.00 -3.45 14.62
N SER A 207 -9.52 -3.30 15.83
CA SER A 207 -9.19 -4.13 16.98
C SER A 207 -9.98 -5.43 16.88
N VAL A 208 -9.26 -6.54 16.81
CA VAL A 208 -9.83 -7.87 16.60
C VAL A 208 -9.51 -8.79 17.76
N LYS A 209 -10.37 -9.79 17.96
CA LYS A 209 -10.20 -10.84 18.97
C LYS A 209 -9.87 -12.19 18.34
N ALA A 210 -9.11 -13.00 19.06
CA ALA A 210 -8.93 -14.40 18.70
C ALA A 210 -10.30 -15.08 18.51
N GLY A 211 -10.48 -15.79 17.40
CA GLY A 211 -11.74 -16.41 16.99
C GLY A 211 -12.65 -15.54 16.12
N GLU A 212 -12.33 -14.27 15.92
CA GLU A 212 -13.08 -13.36 15.03
C GLU A 212 -12.78 -13.65 13.55
N TYR A 213 -13.80 -13.51 12.71
CA TYR A 213 -13.67 -13.54 11.25
C TYR A 213 -13.63 -12.11 10.70
N ILE A 214 -12.84 -11.90 9.65
CA ILE A 214 -12.81 -10.66 8.88
C ILE A 214 -13.16 -11.01 7.44
N VAL A 215 -14.10 -10.30 6.83
CA VAL A 215 -14.53 -10.50 5.45
C VAL A 215 -14.15 -9.29 4.63
N VAL A 216 -13.26 -9.47 3.67
CA VAL A 216 -12.89 -8.43 2.70
C VAL A 216 -13.66 -8.67 1.41
N HIS A 217 -14.73 -7.89 1.22
CA HIS A 217 -15.54 -7.86 0.01
C HIS A 217 -14.80 -7.08 -1.07
N LEU A 218 -14.37 -7.77 -2.13
CA LEU A 218 -13.53 -7.21 -3.18
C LEU A 218 -14.31 -6.40 -4.22
N ARG A 219 -15.60 -6.15 -3.96
CA ARG A 219 -16.48 -5.44 -4.88
C ARG A 219 -17.69 -4.85 -4.17
N SER A 220 -18.00 -3.60 -4.50
CA SER A 220 -19.25 -2.95 -4.08
C SER A 220 -20.12 -2.63 -5.29
N TYR A 221 -21.34 -3.18 -5.34
CA TYR A 221 -22.31 -2.85 -6.38
C TYR A 221 -22.93 -1.47 -6.14
N ASP A 222 -23.12 -0.67 -7.19
CA ASP A 222 -23.58 0.72 -7.06
C ASP A 222 -24.89 0.88 -6.27
N ASP A 223 -25.81 -0.08 -6.39
CA ASP A 223 -27.08 -0.09 -5.67
C ASP A 223 -26.97 -0.59 -4.21
N GLN A 224 -25.82 -1.13 -3.81
CA GLN A 224 -25.54 -1.58 -2.45
C GLN A 224 -24.50 -0.72 -1.72
N LYS A 225 -23.76 0.16 -2.42
CA LYS A 225 -22.73 1.03 -1.83
C LYS A 225 -23.14 1.73 -0.52
N PRO A 226 -24.36 2.28 -0.37
CA PRO A 226 -24.77 2.90 0.91
C PRO A 226 -24.87 1.93 2.10
N LEU A 227 -24.90 0.62 1.85
CA LEU A 227 -24.98 -0.46 2.84
C LEU A 227 -23.61 -1.12 3.11
N CYS A 228 -22.62 -0.84 2.24
CA CYS A 228 -21.24 -1.29 2.34
C CYS A 228 -20.50 -0.34 3.29
N VAL A 229 -20.29 -0.76 4.54
CA VAL A 229 -19.65 0.05 5.57
C VAL A 229 -18.41 -0.69 6.04
N ASN A 230 -17.26 -0.02 6.05
CA ASN A 230 -16.04 -0.57 6.62
C ASN A 230 -16.11 -0.53 8.14
N GLU A 231 -16.11 -1.69 8.79
CA GLU A 231 -16.22 -1.84 10.24
C GLU A 231 -14.85 -1.67 10.93
N ALA A 232 -14.22 -0.52 10.70
CA ALA A 232 -12.94 -0.12 11.29
C ALA A 232 -13.09 0.47 12.71
N ASP A 233 -11.99 0.65 13.43
CA ASP A 233 -11.92 1.37 14.72
C ASP A 233 -12.12 2.89 14.48
N SER A 234 -13.33 3.26 14.08
CA SER A 234 -13.84 4.63 14.20
C SER A 234 -14.98 4.58 15.21
N ASP A 235 -15.14 5.66 15.99
CA ASP A 235 -16.06 5.75 17.11
C ASP A 235 -17.43 5.09 16.81
N GLU A 236 -17.63 3.90 17.40
CA GLU A 236 -18.88 3.14 17.47
C GLU A 236 -19.33 2.26 16.28
N LEU A 237 -18.47 1.86 15.34
CA LEU A 237 -18.87 0.86 14.34
C LEU A 237 -18.87 -0.57 14.90
N ALA A 238 -20.06 -1.04 15.29
CA ALA A 238 -20.31 -2.44 15.64
C ALA A 238 -20.14 -3.36 14.42
N LEU A 239 -19.86 -4.65 14.64
CA LEU A 239 -19.77 -5.73 13.63
C LEU A 239 -21.05 -5.94 12.76
N SER A 240 -22.04 -5.07 12.90
CA SER A 240 -23.32 -5.14 12.20
C SER A 240 -23.69 -3.82 11.54
N ALA A 241 -22.70 -2.96 11.29
CA ALA A 241 -22.91 -1.69 10.62
C ALA A 241 -23.13 -1.91 9.12
N SER A 242 -22.44 -2.88 8.52
CA SER A 242 -22.69 -3.26 7.14
C SER A 242 -23.96 -4.12 7.03
N THR A 243 -24.82 -3.76 6.07
CA THR A 243 -26.10 -4.46 5.82
C THR A 243 -26.24 -4.88 4.35
N ALA A 244 -25.15 -4.85 3.61
CA ALA A 244 -25.08 -5.30 2.23
C ALA A 244 -25.19 -6.84 2.15
N ALA A 245 -25.24 -7.37 0.92
CA ALA A 245 -25.31 -8.81 0.75
C ALA A 245 -24.02 -9.48 1.22
N ASP A 246 -24.18 -10.60 1.92
CA ASP A 246 -23.09 -11.37 2.54
C ASP A 246 -22.33 -10.64 3.67
N SER A 247 -22.81 -9.47 4.15
CA SER A 247 -22.39 -8.94 5.47
C SER A 247 -22.81 -9.89 6.59
N CYS A 248 -22.01 -10.01 7.66
CA CYS A 248 -22.28 -10.92 8.76
C CYS A 248 -22.08 -10.25 10.12
N PRO A 249 -23.11 -10.17 10.99
CA PRO A 249 -22.98 -9.63 12.35
C PRO A 249 -21.94 -10.32 13.27
N GLY A 250 -21.47 -11.51 12.89
CA GLY A 250 -20.46 -12.29 13.61
C GLY A 250 -19.05 -12.14 13.04
N ALA A 251 -18.87 -11.30 12.03
CA ALA A 251 -17.59 -11.03 11.39
C ALA A 251 -17.44 -9.53 11.15
N ARG A 252 -16.22 -9.10 10.89
CA ARG A 252 -15.92 -7.72 10.54
C ARG A 252 -15.94 -7.56 9.02
N ASP A 253 -16.81 -6.70 8.53
CA ASP A 253 -16.97 -6.46 7.10
C ASP A 253 -16.11 -5.28 6.62
N PHE A 254 -15.23 -5.55 5.65
CA PHE A 254 -14.46 -4.55 4.91
C PHE A 254 -14.82 -4.61 3.43
N TRP A 255 -14.91 -3.45 2.80
CA TRP A 255 -15.40 -3.26 1.45
C TRP A 255 -14.37 -2.55 0.60
N HIS A 256 -14.19 -3.06 -0.61
CA HIS A 256 -13.59 -2.31 -1.71
C HIS A 256 -14.69 -1.61 -2.50
N ASP A 257 -14.53 -0.30 -2.69
CA ASP A 257 -15.59 0.56 -3.23
C ASP A 257 -15.85 0.37 -4.74
N GLU A 258 -14.90 -0.20 -5.49
CA GLU A 258 -15.06 -0.34 -6.93
C GLU A 258 -15.87 -1.57 -7.34
N ASN A 259 -16.54 -1.46 -8.48
CA ASN A 259 -17.27 -2.55 -9.10
C ASN A 259 -16.41 -3.24 -10.18
N THR A 260 -15.22 -3.72 -9.82
CA THR A 260 -14.27 -4.36 -10.74
C THR A 260 -13.99 -5.82 -10.33
N LYS A 261 -13.53 -6.66 -11.27
CA LYS A 261 -13.08 -8.04 -10.97
C LYS A 261 -11.64 -7.98 -10.52
N LEU A 262 -11.38 -8.43 -9.30
CA LEU A 262 -10.07 -8.37 -8.66
C LEU A 262 -9.51 -9.75 -8.34
N LEU A 263 -10.34 -10.79 -8.39
CA LEU A 263 -9.96 -12.16 -8.10
C LEU A 263 -10.42 -13.09 -9.23
N GLY A 264 -9.70 -14.18 -9.46
CA GLY A 264 -10.06 -15.17 -10.46
C GLY A 264 -9.84 -16.59 -9.97
N LYS A 265 -10.23 -17.55 -10.81
CA LYS A 265 -10.04 -18.98 -10.54
C LYS A 265 -8.57 -19.40 -10.53
N THR A 266 -7.75 -18.71 -11.31
CA THR A 266 -6.29 -18.85 -11.27
C THR A 266 -5.71 -17.58 -10.68
N SER A 267 -5.24 -17.64 -9.44
CA SER A 267 -4.74 -16.48 -8.70
C SER A 267 -3.80 -16.90 -7.57
N VAL A 268 -2.89 -16.01 -7.20
CA VAL A 268 -2.07 -16.12 -5.98
C VAL A 268 -2.51 -15.01 -5.03
N ILE A 269 -2.82 -15.37 -3.79
CA ILE A 269 -3.17 -14.42 -2.72
C ILE A 269 -2.09 -14.52 -1.66
N LEU A 270 -1.49 -13.37 -1.32
CA LEU A 270 -0.54 -13.25 -0.22
C LEU A 270 -1.14 -12.33 0.84
N LEU A 271 -1.10 -12.77 2.10
CA LEU A 271 -1.33 -11.91 3.24
C LEU A 271 0.03 -11.46 3.78
N TRP A 272 0.22 -10.16 3.92
CA TRP A 272 1.42 -9.57 4.50
C TRP A 272 1.10 -8.96 5.85
N ASP A 273 2.01 -9.11 6.81
CA ASP A 273 1.84 -8.50 8.12
C ASP A 273 2.05 -6.97 8.11
N ARG A 274 2.71 -6.45 7.07
CA ARG A 274 2.87 -5.02 6.73
C ARG A 274 3.51 -4.87 5.36
N SER A 275 3.58 -3.64 4.85
CA SER A 275 4.39 -3.31 3.67
C SER A 275 5.85 -3.70 3.87
N ARG A 276 6.40 -4.52 2.95
CA ARG A 276 7.77 -5.09 3.04
C ARG A 276 8.03 -5.93 4.29
N GLY A 277 6.97 -6.39 4.96
CA GLY A 277 7.06 -7.31 6.07
C GLY A 277 7.20 -8.76 5.62
N ARG A 278 6.84 -9.69 6.50
CA ARG A 278 6.78 -11.12 6.17
C ARG A 278 5.44 -11.49 5.55
N ILE A 279 5.47 -12.54 4.73
CA ILE A 279 4.25 -13.21 4.28
C ILE A 279 3.67 -13.94 5.50
N ALA A 280 2.47 -13.53 5.90
CA ALA A 280 1.71 -14.04 7.03
C ALA A 280 0.93 -15.32 6.70
N ASP A 281 0.41 -15.41 5.48
CA ASP A 281 -0.28 -16.58 4.95
C ASP A 281 -0.37 -16.49 3.42
N ALA A 282 -0.68 -17.60 2.75
CA ALA A 282 -0.80 -17.64 1.30
C ALA A 282 -1.86 -18.63 0.80
N LEU A 283 -2.42 -18.34 -0.37
CA LEU A 283 -3.27 -19.26 -1.10
C LEU A 283 -2.96 -19.21 -2.59
N LEU A 284 -2.48 -20.35 -3.12
CA LEU A 284 -2.26 -20.56 -4.54
C LEU A 284 -3.45 -21.35 -5.10
N MET A 285 -4.08 -20.83 -6.16
CA MET A 285 -5.24 -21.45 -6.80
C MET A 285 -5.10 -21.45 -8.32
N ALA A 286 -5.50 -22.54 -8.96
CA ALA A 286 -5.48 -22.66 -10.42
C ALA A 286 -6.59 -23.56 -10.95
N GLU A 287 -7.04 -23.26 -12.18
CA GLU A 287 -7.86 -24.19 -12.96
C GLU A 287 -6.98 -25.31 -13.51
N SER A 288 -7.49 -26.55 -13.55
CA SER A 288 -6.70 -27.73 -13.91
C SER A 288 -6.18 -27.71 -15.35
N GLU A 289 -6.83 -26.95 -16.24
CA GLU A 289 -6.44 -26.77 -17.62
C GLU A 289 -5.26 -25.80 -17.84
N LYS A 290 -4.83 -25.07 -16.80
CA LYS A 290 -3.73 -24.09 -16.94
C LYS A 290 -2.39 -24.78 -16.88
N GLY A 291 -1.54 -24.50 -17.87
CA GLY A 291 -0.14 -24.92 -17.88
C GLY A 291 0.82 -23.95 -17.17
N GLY A 292 0.33 -22.81 -16.66
CA GLY A 292 1.15 -21.82 -15.98
C GLY A 292 0.33 -20.63 -15.47
N TRP A 293 0.99 -19.77 -14.68
CA TRP A 293 0.40 -18.57 -14.12
C TRP A 293 0.03 -17.54 -15.20
N SER A 294 -0.95 -16.68 -14.90
CA SER A 294 -1.44 -15.65 -15.82
C SER A 294 -0.42 -14.54 -16.11
N SER A 295 0.57 -14.35 -15.24
CA SER A 295 1.65 -13.37 -15.38
C SER A 295 2.93 -13.86 -14.71
N SER A 296 4.07 -13.27 -15.07
CA SER A 296 5.33 -13.54 -14.35
C SER A 296 5.24 -13.12 -12.89
N ALA A 297 4.61 -11.97 -12.61
CA ALA A 297 4.39 -11.49 -11.25
C ALA A 297 3.63 -12.49 -10.36
N ALA A 298 2.63 -13.19 -10.91
CA ALA A 298 1.94 -14.25 -10.18
C ALA A 298 2.86 -15.46 -9.90
N GLY A 299 3.74 -15.82 -10.85
CA GLY A 299 4.76 -16.85 -10.64
C GLY A 299 5.80 -16.44 -9.59
N ASP A 300 6.25 -15.20 -9.60
CA ASP A 300 7.19 -14.65 -8.63
C ASP A 300 6.56 -14.61 -7.22
N ALA A 301 5.27 -14.29 -7.12
CA ALA A 301 4.51 -14.31 -5.88
C ALA A 301 4.36 -15.74 -5.32
N ALA A 302 4.03 -16.71 -6.18
CA ALA A 302 3.99 -18.13 -5.81
C ALA A 302 5.36 -18.61 -5.29
N GLN A 303 6.44 -18.23 -5.98
CA GLN A 303 7.80 -18.55 -5.55
C GLN A 303 8.14 -17.89 -4.21
N SER A 304 7.70 -16.65 -3.97
CA SER A 304 7.92 -15.94 -2.72
C SER A 304 7.22 -16.62 -1.54
N ALA A 305 6.00 -17.13 -1.73
CA ALA A 305 5.27 -17.88 -0.70
C ALA A 305 6.01 -19.18 -0.30
N VAL A 306 6.60 -19.88 -1.28
CA VAL A 306 7.40 -21.08 -1.04
C VAL A 306 8.72 -20.74 -0.35
N LEU A 307 9.43 -19.70 -0.81
CA LEU A 307 10.69 -19.26 -0.19
C LEU A 307 10.53 -18.76 1.24
N ALA A 308 9.33 -18.27 1.58
CA ALA A 308 8.98 -17.87 2.94
C ALA A 308 8.53 -19.04 3.84
N ASP A 309 8.59 -20.29 3.35
CA ASP A 309 8.10 -21.50 4.03
C ASP A 309 6.61 -21.43 4.45
N VAL A 310 5.83 -20.56 3.81
CA VAL A 310 4.39 -20.42 4.04
C VAL A 310 3.62 -21.43 3.17
N TRP A 311 3.98 -21.58 1.90
CA TRP A 311 3.35 -22.56 1.00
C TRP A 311 4.29 -23.73 0.72
N ILE A 312 3.88 -24.97 1.01
CA ILE A 312 4.82 -26.11 1.04
C ILE A 312 4.78 -27.04 -0.18
N ASP A 313 3.76 -26.95 -1.04
CA ASP A 313 3.58 -27.91 -2.14
C ASP A 313 4.40 -27.57 -3.40
N GLY A 314 4.95 -26.36 -3.49
CA GLY A 314 5.65 -25.85 -4.65
C GLY A 314 4.96 -24.65 -5.29
N ALA A 315 5.66 -24.00 -6.24
CA ALA A 315 5.22 -22.73 -6.84
C ALA A 315 4.53 -22.90 -8.20
N SER A 316 4.34 -24.13 -8.69
CA SER A 316 3.72 -24.38 -9.98
C SER A 316 2.20 -24.38 -9.86
N VAL A 317 1.49 -24.16 -10.98
CA VAL A 317 0.02 -24.25 -11.00
C VAL A 317 -0.49 -25.66 -10.68
N SER A 318 0.32 -26.70 -10.87
CA SER A 318 0.01 -28.08 -10.45
C SER A 318 0.00 -28.27 -8.94
N ASP A 319 0.69 -27.39 -8.21
CA ASP A 319 0.88 -27.44 -6.76
C ASP A 319 -0.17 -26.57 -6.04
N ALA A 320 -1.04 -25.91 -6.81
CA ALA A 320 -2.08 -25.02 -6.35
C ALA A 320 -3.41 -25.77 -6.12
N VAL A 321 -4.32 -25.14 -5.35
CA VAL A 321 -5.68 -25.66 -5.16
C VAL A 321 -6.45 -25.62 -6.47
N CYS A 322 -7.06 -26.75 -6.85
CA CYS A 322 -7.89 -26.84 -8.04
C CYS A 322 -9.23 -26.12 -7.87
N THR A 323 -9.52 -25.17 -8.76
CA THR A 323 -10.70 -24.29 -8.68
C THR A 323 -11.76 -24.53 -9.76
N ASP A 324 -11.69 -25.62 -10.51
CA ASP A 324 -12.61 -25.92 -11.61
C ASP A 324 -14.09 -25.80 -11.18
N LYS A 325 -14.39 -26.25 -9.95
CA LYS A 325 -15.74 -26.28 -9.40
C LYS A 325 -16.21 -24.97 -8.75
N THR A 326 -15.39 -23.92 -8.69
CA THR A 326 -15.79 -22.66 -8.05
C THR A 326 -16.87 -21.93 -8.86
N THR A 327 -17.81 -21.33 -8.14
CA THR A 327 -18.94 -20.54 -8.66
C THR A 327 -19.32 -19.50 -7.62
N ALA A 328 -20.32 -18.65 -7.91
CA ALA A 328 -20.82 -17.70 -6.91
C ALA A 328 -21.45 -18.35 -5.65
N THR A 329 -21.65 -19.66 -5.66
CA THR A 329 -22.16 -20.43 -4.51
C THR A 329 -21.22 -21.59 -4.13
N ARG A 330 -20.01 -21.61 -4.68
CA ARG A 330 -18.98 -22.60 -4.38
C ARG A 330 -17.63 -21.92 -4.19
N THR A 331 -17.12 -21.97 -2.97
CA THR A 331 -15.95 -21.24 -2.50
C THR A 331 -14.79 -22.18 -2.20
N VAL A 332 -13.58 -21.65 -2.14
CA VAL A 332 -12.38 -22.38 -1.72
C VAL A 332 -12.21 -22.15 -0.22
N SER A 333 -12.35 -23.21 0.58
CA SER A 333 -12.46 -23.13 2.04
C SER A 333 -11.37 -23.96 2.71
N ARG A 334 -10.68 -23.39 3.68
CA ARG A 334 -9.61 -24.02 4.45
C ARG A 334 -10.20 -24.99 5.47
N GLN A 335 -9.59 -26.15 5.64
CA GLN A 335 -10.14 -27.26 6.41
C GLN A 335 -9.44 -27.48 7.75
N ASN A 336 -8.23 -26.94 7.94
CA ASN A 336 -7.43 -27.10 9.16
C ASN A 336 -7.51 -25.91 10.14
N ILE A 337 -8.50 -25.03 10.02
CA ILE A 337 -8.65 -23.85 10.91
C ILE A 337 -8.73 -24.27 12.38
N GLU A 338 -9.51 -25.30 12.72
CA GLU A 338 -9.67 -25.78 14.10
C GLU A 338 -8.35 -26.31 14.67
N GLU A 339 -7.61 -27.11 13.89
CA GLU A 339 -6.30 -27.65 14.28
C GLU A 339 -5.28 -26.53 14.51
N ILE A 340 -5.24 -25.52 13.64
CA ILE A 340 -4.36 -24.36 13.78
C ILE A 340 -4.75 -23.53 15.01
N THR A 341 -6.05 -23.41 15.28
CA THR A 341 -6.56 -22.66 16.44
C THR A 341 -6.19 -23.34 17.75
N GLU A 342 -6.31 -24.68 17.81
CA GLU A 342 -5.84 -25.46 18.95
C GLU A 342 -4.33 -25.28 19.12
N ALA A 343 -3.55 -25.41 18.03
CA ALA A 343 -2.11 -25.19 18.03
C ALA A 343 -1.73 -23.79 18.53
N ALA A 344 -2.47 -22.75 18.14
CA ALA A 344 -2.25 -21.36 18.54
C ALA A 344 -2.42 -21.13 20.05
N GLY A 345 -3.11 -22.02 20.76
CA GLY A 345 -3.25 -21.98 22.21
C GLY A 345 -1.99 -22.41 22.98
N TYR A 346 -1.01 -23.03 22.33
CA TYR A 346 0.22 -23.51 22.97
C TYR A 346 1.35 -22.45 22.92
N PRO A 347 2.21 -22.37 23.96
CA PRO A 347 3.28 -21.36 24.04
C PRO A 347 4.36 -21.46 22.94
N ASP A 348 4.54 -22.65 22.36
CA ASP A 348 5.52 -22.95 21.31
C ASP A 348 4.96 -22.77 19.89
N PHE A 349 3.74 -22.24 19.77
CA PHE A 349 3.13 -21.95 18.47
C PHE A 349 3.95 -20.95 17.64
N VAL A 350 4.35 -21.40 16.45
CA VAL A 350 5.06 -20.58 15.47
C VAL A 350 4.07 -20.08 14.42
N TRP A 351 4.11 -18.77 14.16
CA TRP A 351 3.37 -18.12 13.08
C TRP A 351 4.36 -17.32 12.21
N PRO A 352 4.29 -17.38 10.87
CA PRO A 352 3.27 -18.04 10.01
C PRO A 352 3.19 -19.56 10.14
N VAL A 353 2.03 -20.14 9.78
CA VAL A 353 1.83 -21.60 9.75
C VAL A 353 1.96 -22.09 8.30
N PRO A 354 2.79 -23.10 8.02
CA PRO A 354 2.87 -23.68 6.69
C PRO A 354 1.53 -24.24 6.22
N VAL A 355 1.19 -24.03 4.95
CA VAL A 355 -0.08 -24.44 4.33
C VAL A 355 0.16 -25.19 3.02
N SER A 356 -0.66 -26.20 2.79
CA SER A 356 -0.68 -27.04 1.59
C SER A 356 -2.00 -26.86 0.84
N ALA A 357 -2.02 -27.11 -0.47
CA ALA A 357 -3.23 -27.27 -1.27
C ALA A 357 -4.21 -28.29 -0.69
N SER A 358 -3.71 -29.32 0.00
CA SER A 358 -4.54 -30.35 0.63
C SER A 358 -5.34 -29.84 1.84
N ASP A 359 -4.96 -28.71 2.41
CA ASP A 359 -5.70 -28.02 3.47
C ASP A 359 -6.94 -27.30 2.95
N TRP A 360 -7.16 -27.27 1.63
CA TRP A 360 -8.23 -26.51 1.00
C TRP A 360 -9.17 -27.39 0.20
N LEU A 361 -10.45 -27.02 0.21
CA LEU A 361 -11.49 -27.73 -0.50
C LEU A 361 -12.46 -26.76 -1.15
N VAL A 362 -12.93 -27.09 -2.36
CA VAL A 362 -14.08 -26.38 -2.95
C VAL A 362 -15.37 -26.88 -2.30
N VAL A 363 -16.09 -25.99 -1.63
CA VAL A 363 -17.28 -26.32 -0.82
C VAL A 363 -18.49 -25.52 -1.29
N ALA A 364 -19.69 -26.01 -0.98
CA ALA A 364 -20.91 -25.25 -1.24
C ALA A 364 -21.18 -24.25 -0.11
N THR A 365 -21.58 -23.02 -0.45
CA THR A 365 -21.81 -21.92 0.50
C THR A 365 -23.17 -21.98 1.21
N SER A 366 -23.88 -23.11 1.20
CA SER A 366 -25.23 -23.18 1.77
C SER A 366 -25.17 -23.09 3.30
N GLN A 367 -25.37 -21.87 3.82
CA GLN A 367 -25.57 -21.45 5.22
C GLN A 367 -24.35 -21.16 6.11
N ALA A 368 -23.13 -21.44 5.66
CA ALA A 368 -21.96 -21.38 6.53
C ALA A 368 -21.01 -20.19 6.27
N THR A 369 -21.21 -19.38 5.22
CA THR A 369 -20.19 -18.42 4.78
C THR A 369 -20.84 -17.17 4.15
N PRO A 370 -20.22 -15.99 4.24
CA PRO A 370 -19.03 -15.68 5.04
C PRO A 370 -19.36 -15.38 6.52
N GLY A 371 -18.32 -15.28 7.35
CA GLY A 371 -18.35 -14.85 8.75
C GLY A 371 -18.82 -15.90 9.75
N LYS A 372 -18.67 -17.19 9.42
CA LYS A 372 -19.13 -18.34 10.20
C LYS A 372 -18.17 -19.51 10.00
N PRO A 373 -18.22 -20.56 10.84
CA PRO A 373 -17.34 -21.71 10.70
C PRO A 373 -17.35 -22.31 9.29
N ASN A 374 -16.14 -22.55 8.75
CA ASN A 374 -15.93 -23.09 7.42
C ASN A 374 -16.76 -24.35 7.15
N SER A 375 -17.32 -24.43 5.94
CA SER A 375 -17.98 -25.65 5.48
C SER A 375 -16.94 -26.71 5.16
N SER A 376 -17.21 -27.96 5.55
CA SER A 376 -16.42 -29.14 5.17
C SER A 376 -17.13 -30.00 4.13
N LYS A 377 -18.26 -29.53 3.58
CA LYS A 377 -19.06 -30.28 2.61
C LYS A 377 -18.54 -30.04 1.19
N PRO A 378 -17.90 -31.04 0.54
CA PRO A 378 -17.36 -30.87 -0.80
C PRO A 378 -18.45 -30.48 -1.80
N ALA A 379 -18.11 -29.61 -2.74
CA ALA A 379 -18.94 -29.33 -3.89
C ALA A 379 -19.03 -30.60 -4.77
N GLN A 380 -20.20 -31.22 -4.79
CA GLN A 380 -20.51 -32.36 -5.68
C GLN A 380 -20.38 -31.92 -7.15
#